data_AF-A0A8T4TYU5-F1
#
_entry.id   AF-A0A8T4TYU5-F1
#
_cell.length_a   1.000
_cell.length_b   1.000
_cell.length_c   1.000
_cell.angle_alpha   90.00
_cell.angle_beta   90.00
_cell.angle_gamma   90.00
#
_symmetry.space_group_name_H-M   'P 1'
#
loop_
_entity.id
_entity.type
_entity.pdbx_description
1 polymer ?
#
loop_
_entity_poly.entity_id
_entity_poly.type
_entity_poly.pdbx_seq_one_letter_code
_entity_poly.pdbx_strand_id
1 'polypeptide(L)' 'MNKINTVGVSMNIVVREDKIDDRKVFVINNEELGVSDFGDTLDDAMDNFRKSAKMYLETYPEKSTLPQVL' A
#
# COMPACT_ATOMS: atom_id res chain seq x y z
N MET A 1 -13.14 -11.60 -27.23
CA MET A 1 -12.07 -11.71 -26.21
C MET A 1 -12.15 -10.47 -25.34
N ASN A 2 -12.73 -10.56 -24.14
CA ASN A 2 -12.77 -9.42 -23.21
C ASN A 2 -11.36 -9.27 -22.60
N LYS A 3 -10.67 -8.19 -22.95
CA LYS A 3 -9.44 -7.79 -22.28
C LYS A 3 -9.84 -7.36 -20.86
N ILE A 4 -9.47 -8.17 -19.87
CA ILE A 4 -9.49 -7.74 -18.48
C ILE A 4 -8.43 -6.65 -18.40
N ASN A 5 -8.84 -5.38 -18.47
CA ASN A 5 -7.97 -4.26 -18.15
C ASN A 5 -7.81 -4.27 -16.63
N THR A 6 -6.90 -5.08 -16.11
CA THR A 6 -6.40 -4.92 -14.74
C THR A 6 -5.57 -3.64 -14.76
N VAL A 7 -6.22 -2.49 -14.54
CA VAL A 7 -5.53 -1.23 -14.31
C VAL A 7 -4.86 -1.37 -12.94
N GLY A 8 -3.59 -1.78 -12.96
CA GLY A 8 -2.75 -1.79 -11.78
C GLY A 8 -2.38 -0.36 -11.41
N VAL A 9 -2.51 -0.02 -10.13
CA VAL A 9 -2.01 1.26 -9.60
C VAL A 9 -0.60 1.03 -9.10
N SER A 10 0.37 1.69 -9.74
CA SER A 10 1.74 1.76 -9.22
C SER A 10 1.82 2.89 -8.20
N MET A 11 2.48 2.63 -7.08
CA MET A 11 2.64 3.61 -5.99
C MET A 11 4.02 3.50 -5.37
N ASN A 12 4.57 4.65 -4.99
CA ASN A 12 5.76 4.68 -4.16
C ASN A 12 5.39 4.33 -2.73
N ILE A 13 6.25 3.57 -2.06
CA ILE A 13 6.08 3.23 -0.64
C ILE A 13 7.37 3.50 0.11
N VAL A 14 7.21 3.84 1.38
CA VAL A 14 8.30 3.90 2.34
C VAL A 14 8.17 2.66 3.24
N VAL A 15 9.28 1.95 3.40
CA VAL A 15 9.38 0.79 4.29
C VAL A 15 10.32 1.16 5.43
N ARG A 16 9.89 0.92 6.67
CA ARG A 16 10.69 1.13 7.87
C ARG A 16 10.68 -0.12 8.75
N GLU A 17 11.79 -0.36 9.42
CA GLU A 17 11.84 -1.31 10.53
C GLU A 17 11.61 -0.52 11.82
N ASP A 18 10.72 -1.02 12.67
CA ASP A 18 10.41 -0.43 13.97
C ASP A 18 10.41 -1.51 15.05
N LYS A 19 10.35 -1.10 16.31
CA LYS A 19 10.31 -1.98 17.47
C LYS A 19 9.10 -1.67 18.34
N ILE A 20 8.15 -2.60 18.39
CA ILE A 20 6.95 -2.53 19.23
C ILE A 20 6.99 -3.69 20.22
N ASP A 21 6.89 -3.42 21.53
CA ASP A 21 6.86 -4.42 22.60
C ASP A 21 7.95 -5.51 22.48
N ASP A 22 9.19 -5.07 22.28
CA ASP A 22 10.37 -5.91 22.06
C ASP A 22 10.41 -6.76 20.80
N ARG A 23 9.44 -6.59 19.89
CA ARG A 23 9.41 -7.26 18.59
C ARG A 23 9.76 -6.28 17.47
N LYS A 24 10.59 -6.75 16.55
CA LYS A 24 10.82 -6.04 15.29
C LYS A 24 9.57 -6.17 14.43
N VAL A 25 9.10 -5.05 13.90
CA VAL A 25 7.99 -4.98 12.94
C VAL A 25 8.44 -4.22 11.70
N PHE A 26 7.79 -4.50 10.57
CA PHE A 26 7.93 -3.74 9.34
C PHE A 26 6.71 -2.85 9.17
N VAL A 27 6.93 -1.56 8.98
CA VAL A 27 5.88 -0.56 8.72
C VAL A 27 6.02 -0.10 7.28
N ILE A 28 4.92 -0.15 6.53
CA ILE A 28 4.85 0.35 5.15
C ILE A 28 3.86 1.49 5.10
N ASN A 29 4.24 2.60 4.49
CA ASN A 29 3.35 3.72 4.27
C ASN A 29 3.49 4.32 2.86
N ASN A 30 2.39 4.84 2.34
CA ASN A 30 2.38 5.78 1.21
C ASN A 30 1.91 7.14 1.74
N GLU A 31 2.79 8.14 1.67
CA GLU A 31 2.53 9.47 2.23
C GLU A 31 1.45 10.23 1.45
N GLU A 32 1.36 10.00 0.13
CA GLU A 32 0.42 10.68 -0.76
C GLU A 32 -1.05 10.32 -0.46
N LEU A 33 -1.31 9.05 -0.13
CA LEU A 33 -2.62 8.52 0.22
C LEU A 33 -2.90 8.61 1.73
N GLY A 34 -1.87 8.81 2.56
CA GLY A 34 -2.00 8.76 4.02
C GLY A 34 -2.35 7.35 4.54
N VAL A 35 -1.98 6.30 3.78
CA VAL A 35 -2.23 4.90 4.14
C VAL A 35 -0.96 4.31 4.72
N SER A 36 -1.08 3.63 5.86
CA SER A 36 0.01 2.90 6.51
C SER A 36 -0.50 1.58 7.06
N ASP A 37 0.34 0.57 7.04
CA ASP A 37 0.09 -0.73 7.66
C ASP A 37 1.39 -1.39 8.12
N PHE A 38 1.32 -2.50 8.86
CA PHE A 38 2.49 -3.18 9.41
C PHE A 38 2.37 -4.71 9.41
N GLY A 39 3.49 -5.37 9.67
CA GLY A 39 3.57 -6.83 9.81
C GLY A 39 4.86 -7.28 10.49
N ASP A 40 4.87 -8.51 11.00
CA ASP A 40 6.04 -9.10 11.66
C ASP A 40 7.16 -9.41 10.66
N THR A 41 6.81 -9.62 9.38
CA THR A 41 7.73 -9.76 8.26
C THR A 41 7.45 -8.71 7.19
N LEU A 42 8.42 -8.49 6.28
CA LEU A 42 8.24 -7.58 5.15
C LEU A 42 7.08 -8.03 4.23
N ASP A 43 6.95 -9.34 4.01
CA ASP A 43 5.89 -9.90 3.18
C ASP A 43 4.50 -9.69 3.82
N ASP A 44 4.38 -9.92 5.13
CA ASP A 44 3.14 -9.68 5.87
C ASP A 44 2.74 -8.20 5.82
N ALA A 45 3.70 -7.29 6.04
CA ALA A 45 3.47 -5.87 5.98
C ALA A 45 3.03 -5.42 4.57
N MET A 46 3.59 -6.04 3.53
CA MET A 46 3.22 -5.77 2.14
C MET A 46 1.80 -6.23 1.82
N ASP A 47 1.42 -7.42 2.28
CA ASP A 47 0.07 -7.96 2.06
C ASP A 47 -0.99 -7.20 2.83
N ASN A 48 -0.70 -6.76 4.05
CA ASN A 48 -1.58 -5.89 4.83
C ASN A 48 -1.73 -4.52 4.15
N PHE A 49 -0.60 -3.90 3.77
CA PHE A 49 -0.62 -2.62 3.07
C PHE A 49 -1.41 -2.67 1.76
N ARG A 50 -1.26 -3.73 0.95
CA ARG A 50 -2.05 -3.91 -0.30
C ARG A 50 -3.56 -3.93 -0.03
N LYS A 51 -4.00 -4.60 1.03
CA LYS A 51 -5.43 -4.64 1.41
C LYS A 51 -5.91 -3.26 1.83
N SER A 52 -5.14 -2.57 2.68
CA SER A 52 -5.46 -1.23 3.17
C SER A 52 -5.48 -0.19 2.06
N ALA A 53 -4.50 -0.20 1.15
CA ALA A 53 -4.47 0.68 -0.01
C ALA A 53 -5.61 0.41 -0.99
N LYS A 54 -5.93 -0.88 -1.23
CA LYS A 54 -7.09 -1.25 -2.05
C LYS A 54 -8.39 -0.73 -1.45
N MET A 55 -8.62 -0.95 -0.16
CA MET A 55 -9.82 -0.49 0.54
C MET A 55 -9.95 1.04 0.50
N TYR A 56 -8.84 1.75 0.67
CA TYR A 56 -8.80 3.21 0.53
C TYR A 56 -9.21 3.67 -0.88
N LEU A 57 -8.62 3.09 -1.92
CA LEU A 57 -8.92 3.48 -3.32
C LEU A 57 -10.33 3.08 -3.76
N GLU A 58 -10.88 1.99 -3.22
CA GLU A 58 -12.28 1.62 -3.43
C GLU A 58 -13.23 2.61 -2.74
N THR A 59 -12.83 3.14 -1.58
CA THR A 59 -13.61 4.15 -0.84
C THR A 59 -13.52 5.53 -1.48
N TYR A 60 -12.36 5.88 -2.06
CA TYR A 60 -12.07 7.18 -2.68
C TYR A 60 -11.55 7.02 -4.12
N PRO A 61 -12.41 6.63 -5.09
CA PRO A 61 -11.98 6.34 -6.46
C PRO A 61 -11.32 7.53 -7.17
N GLU A 62 -11.65 8.76 -6.79
CA GLU A 62 -11.03 9.99 -7.31
C GLU A 62 -9.55 10.14 -6.94
N LYS A 63 -9.06 9.36 -5.96
CA LYS A 63 -7.65 9.30 -5.57
C LYS A 63 -6.85 8.28 -6.38
N SER A 64 -7.50 7.47 -7.21
CA SER A 64 -6.84 6.46 -8.06
C SER A 64 -6.09 7.06 -9.26
N THR A 65 -6.30 8.34 -9.55
CA THR A 65 -5.54 9.12 -10.55
C THR A 65 -4.22 9.60 -9.96
N LEU A 66 -3.41 8.69 -9.42
CA LEU A 66 -2.00 8.98 -9.22
C LEU A 66 -1.41 9.29 -10.61
N PRO A 67 -0.71 10.42 -10.79
CA PRO A 67 -0.12 10.75 -12.08
C PRO A 67 0.77 9.59 -12.50
N GLN A 68 0.41 8.94 -13.62
CA GLN A 68 1.35 8.06 -14.30
C GLN A 68 2.58 8.92 -14.56
N VAL A 69 3.70 8.56 -13.95
CA VAL A 69 4.99 9.20 -14.22
C VAL A 69 5.17 9.12 -15.75
N LEU A 70 5.20 10.29 -16.39
CA LEU A 70 5.43 10.48 -17.82
C LEU A 70 6.84 10.00 -18.22
#